data_AF-A0AAV8XRN3-F1
#
_entry.id   AF-A0AAV8XRN3-F1
#
_cell.length_a   1.000
_cell.length_b   1.000
_cell.length_c   1.000
_cell.angle_alpha   90.00
_cell.angle_beta   90.00
_cell.angle_gamma   90.00
#
_symmetry.space_group_name_H-M   'P 1'
#
loop_
_entity.id
_entity.type
_entity.pdbx_description
1 polymer ?
#
loop_
_entity_poly.entity_id
_entity_poly.type
_entity_poly.pdbx_seq_one_letter_code
_entity_poly.pdbx_strand_id
1 'polypeptide(L)'
;MSRRRAHDDDDGYERAYRKRRRVSENQEIEDRLESLILRVGEKSTSSLESNLEGLASVLEADLSTFRAKILRILTDCAIRMPEKCTIYTTLVGLLNAKNFNFGGEFVEYMVKTFKESLKTCKWDAARYALRFLADLVNCHVISATSLLQLLDNMIDTANEDNVPQVRRDWYVFAILSTLPWVGRELYEKKEKALEHLLVQIEVFLNKRTKKHHNALRVWAVDTPHPQEEYLDCLWSQIRKLRQDNWAEKHIPRPYLAFDSILCEALQHNLPSILPPPHHDSYQYPMPWVVFRLFDYTDCPEGPILPGAHSIERFLIEEHLHSIIEMYHMERKDCAAHLLNFPYKLKIPSSTALWR
;
A
#
# COMPACT_ATOMS: atom_id res chain seq x y z
N MET A 1 -57.75 -50.16 30.17
CA MET A 1 -56.43 -50.84 30.21
C MET A 1 -55.35 -49.77 30.04
N SER A 2 -54.60 -49.45 31.11
CA SER A 2 -53.13 -49.59 31.22
C SER A 2 -52.35 -49.01 30.01
N ARG A 3 -51.48 -48.01 30.15
CA ARG A 3 -50.30 -47.97 31.04
C ARG A 3 -49.82 -46.54 31.32
N ARG A 4 -49.44 -46.30 32.59
CA ARG A 4 -48.56 -45.21 33.06
C ARG A 4 -47.12 -45.40 32.55
N ARG A 5 -46.43 -44.30 32.25
CA ARG A 5 -44.96 -44.08 32.36
C ARG A 5 -44.78 -42.61 32.75
N ALA A 6 -44.44 -42.34 34.01
CA ALA A 6 -43.08 -42.21 34.58
C ALA A 6 -42.62 -40.74 34.50
N HIS A 7 -42.88 -40.05 35.61
CA HIS A 7 -42.33 -38.76 36.00
C HIS A 7 -40.85 -38.98 36.35
N ASP A 8 -39.95 -38.27 35.69
CA ASP A 8 -38.58 -38.08 36.16
C ASP A 8 -38.38 -36.58 36.32
N ASP A 9 -38.14 -36.20 37.57
CA ASP A 9 -37.74 -34.88 38.05
C ASP A 9 -36.25 -34.67 37.74
N ASP A 10 -35.88 -33.78 36.80
CA ASP A 10 -34.54 -33.16 36.82
C ASP A 10 -34.40 -31.88 35.97
N ASP A 11 -35.37 -30.95 36.03
CA ASP A 11 -35.28 -29.65 35.35
C ASP A 11 -34.83 -28.52 36.29
N GLY A 12 -33.80 -28.77 37.11
CA GLY A 12 -33.41 -27.87 38.21
C GLY A 12 -32.06 -27.17 38.11
N TYR A 13 -31.07 -27.69 37.38
CA TYR A 13 -29.66 -27.32 37.66
C TYR A 13 -28.73 -27.02 36.48
N GLU A 14 -29.20 -26.95 35.22
CA GLU A 14 -28.31 -26.62 34.08
C GLU A 14 -28.53 -25.24 33.44
N ARG A 15 -29.48 -24.42 33.93
CA ARG A 15 -29.75 -23.11 33.32
C ARG A 15 -28.89 -21.96 33.86
N ALA A 16 -28.05 -22.20 34.88
CA ALA A 16 -27.29 -21.16 35.58
C ALA A 16 -25.86 -20.92 35.04
N TYR A 17 -25.34 -21.76 34.14
CA TYR A 17 -23.93 -21.71 33.71
C TYR A 17 -23.66 -21.19 32.29
N ARG A 18 -24.66 -20.63 31.60
CA ARG A 18 -24.41 -19.75 30.44
C ARG A 18 -24.42 -18.30 30.89
N LYS A 19 -23.47 -17.92 31.77
CA LYS A 19 -23.04 -16.52 31.84
C LYS A 19 -22.52 -16.16 30.44
N ARG A 20 -23.37 -15.54 29.62
CA ARG A 20 -22.90 -14.71 28.49
C ARG A 20 -21.78 -13.85 29.06
N ARG A 21 -20.54 -14.12 28.64
CA ARG A 21 -19.37 -13.34 29.02
C ARG A 21 -19.72 -11.90 28.61
N ARG A 22 -20.04 -11.05 29.59
CA ARG A 22 -20.38 -9.65 29.35
C ARG A 22 -19.15 -9.05 28.67
N VAL A 23 -19.29 -8.66 27.41
CA VAL A 23 -18.25 -7.92 26.70
C VAL A 23 -18.01 -6.66 27.53
N SER A 24 -16.74 -6.35 27.82
CA SER A 24 -16.41 -5.14 28.57
C SER A 24 -16.77 -3.92 27.73
N GLU A 25 -17.25 -2.85 28.34
CA GLU A 25 -17.51 -1.57 27.67
C GLU A 25 -16.29 -1.09 26.86
N ASN A 26 -15.07 -1.33 27.37
CA ASN A 26 -13.83 -1.05 26.65
C ASN A 26 -13.70 -1.85 25.35
N GLN A 27 -14.11 -3.13 25.35
CA GLN A 27 -14.05 -3.97 24.15
C GLN A 27 -15.07 -3.49 23.10
N GLU A 28 -16.26 -3.04 23.52
CA GLU A 28 -17.26 -2.48 22.60
C GLU A 28 -16.75 -1.19 21.94
N ILE A 29 -16.04 -0.34 22.70
CA ILE A 29 -15.40 0.87 22.16
C ILE A 29 -14.27 0.49 21.19
N GLU A 30 -13.41 -0.46 21.53
CA GLU A 30 -12.35 -0.93 20.63
C GLU A 30 -12.91 -1.46 19.30
N ASP A 31 -13.96 -2.28 19.35
CA ASP A 31 -14.61 -2.84 18.16
C ASP A 31 -15.26 -1.72 17.31
N ARG A 32 -15.82 -0.70 17.96
CA ARG A 32 -16.35 0.49 17.30
C ARG A 32 -15.25 1.31 16.62
N LEU A 33 -14.11 1.54 17.28
CA LEU A 33 -12.97 2.26 16.70
C LEU A 33 -12.42 1.51 15.48
N GLU A 34 -12.28 0.19 15.60
CA GLU A 34 -11.85 -0.68 14.49
C GLU A 34 -12.82 -0.59 13.31
N SER A 35 -14.13 -0.66 13.56
CA SER A 35 -15.14 -0.51 12.52
C SER A 35 -15.09 0.86 11.83
N LEU A 36 -14.93 1.94 12.60
CA LEU A 36 -14.85 3.30 12.05
C LEU A 36 -13.62 3.49 11.16
N ILE A 37 -12.46 2.99 11.61
CA ILE A 37 -11.21 3.06 10.82
C ILE A 37 -11.35 2.24 9.53
N LEU A 38 -11.83 1.00 9.61
CA LEU A 38 -11.92 0.14 8.43
C LEU A 38 -12.89 0.68 7.36
N ARG A 39 -13.97 1.35 7.79
CA ARG A 39 -15.03 1.85 6.90
C ARG A 39 -14.75 3.25 6.32
N VAL A 40 -13.76 3.98 6.81
CA VAL A 40 -13.45 5.32 6.28
C VAL A 40 -13.08 5.24 4.79
N GLY A 41 -13.72 6.02 3.91
CA GLY A 41 -13.53 5.91 2.46
C GLY A 41 -14.49 4.96 1.74
N GLU A 42 -15.37 4.27 2.44
CA GLU A 42 -16.54 3.63 1.84
C GLU A 42 -17.60 4.66 1.44
N LYS A 43 -18.62 4.23 0.68
CA LYS A 43 -19.75 5.08 0.29
C LYS A 43 -20.44 5.65 1.55
N SER A 44 -20.50 6.98 1.61
CA SER A 44 -21.11 7.74 2.71
C SER A 44 -22.00 8.84 2.15
N THR A 45 -22.91 9.35 2.98
CA THR A 45 -23.70 10.56 2.67
C THR A 45 -22.89 11.84 2.82
N SER A 46 -21.79 11.79 3.60
CA SER A 46 -20.88 12.92 3.82
C SER A 46 -19.61 12.78 2.97
N SER A 47 -18.94 13.91 2.71
CA SER A 47 -17.70 13.91 1.92
C SER A 47 -16.57 13.15 2.63
N LEU A 48 -15.58 12.69 1.86
CA LEU A 48 -14.43 11.98 2.43
C LEU A 48 -13.66 12.85 3.43
N GLU A 49 -13.53 14.14 3.12
CA GLU A 49 -12.88 15.13 3.97
C GLU A 49 -13.58 15.25 5.32
N SER A 50 -14.91 15.43 5.33
CA SER A 50 -15.67 15.52 6.58
C SER A 50 -15.58 14.22 7.40
N ASN A 51 -15.60 13.05 6.74
CA ASN A 51 -15.46 11.76 7.42
C ASN A 51 -14.05 11.61 8.04
N LEU A 52 -12.99 12.06 7.35
CA LEU A 52 -11.61 12.02 7.85
C LEU A 52 -11.41 12.95 9.04
N GLU A 53 -11.89 14.18 8.96
CA GLU A 53 -11.79 15.16 10.06
C GLU A 53 -12.57 14.71 11.31
N GLY A 54 -13.79 14.21 11.10
CA GLY A 54 -14.62 13.65 12.17
C GLY A 54 -13.95 12.44 12.81
N LEU A 55 -13.41 11.52 12.01
CA LEU A 55 -12.72 10.34 12.52
C LEU A 55 -11.45 10.72 13.28
N ALA A 56 -10.64 11.66 12.77
CA ALA A 56 -9.44 12.13 13.47
C ALA A 56 -9.78 12.69 14.86
N SER A 57 -10.88 13.43 14.99
CA SER A 57 -11.34 13.98 16.26
C SER A 57 -11.86 12.91 17.23
N VAL A 58 -12.56 11.89 16.72
CA VAL A 58 -12.99 10.74 17.54
C VAL A 58 -11.77 9.96 18.06
N LEU A 59 -10.83 9.63 17.17
CA LEU A 59 -9.63 8.89 17.55
C LEU A 59 -8.79 9.67 18.56
N GLU A 60 -8.61 10.98 18.36
CA GLU A 60 -7.90 11.87 19.29
C GLU A 60 -8.46 11.80 20.72
N ALA A 61 -9.79 11.87 20.87
CA ALA A 61 -10.45 11.80 22.18
C ALA A 61 -10.17 10.47 22.90
N ASP A 62 -10.07 9.38 22.13
CA ASP A 62 -9.85 8.02 22.63
C ASP A 62 -8.37 7.62 22.74
N LEU A 63 -7.42 8.47 22.28
CA LEU A 63 -5.98 8.19 22.32
C LEU A 63 -5.41 8.01 23.73
N SER A 64 -6.06 8.54 24.78
CA SER A 64 -5.59 8.38 26.16
C SER A 64 -5.78 6.95 26.68
N THR A 65 -6.84 6.28 26.23
CA THR A 65 -7.25 4.95 26.71
C THR A 65 -6.89 3.85 25.72
N PHE A 66 -7.08 4.09 24.42
CA PHE A 66 -7.02 3.06 23.37
C PHE A 66 -5.82 3.23 22.43
N ARG A 67 -4.78 3.97 22.84
CA ARG A 67 -3.61 4.30 22.01
C ARG A 67 -3.02 3.11 21.27
N ALA A 68 -2.67 2.06 22.00
CA ALA A 68 -2.01 0.87 21.45
C ALA A 68 -2.89 0.15 20.42
N LYS A 69 -4.21 0.10 20.65
CA LYS A 69 -5.17 -0.51 19.73
C LYS A 69 -5.28 0.33 18.45
N ILE A 70 -5.40 1.65 18.56
CA ILE A 70 -5.48 2.58 17.41
C ILE A 70 -4.20 2.48 16.56
N LEU A 71 -3.01 2.55 17.19
CA LEU A 71 -1.71 2.37 16.51
C LEU A 71 -1.67 1.07 15.71
N ARG A 72 -2.09 -0.04 16.33
CA ARG A 72 -2.10 -1.36 15.69
C ARG A 72 -3.07 -1.40 14.50
N ILE A 73 -4.30 -0.91 14.66
CA ILE A 73 -5.31 -0.93 13.58
C ILE A 73 -4.82 -0.09 12.39
N LEU A 74 -4.32 1.12 12.61
CA LEU A 74 -3.85 1.98 11.52
C LEU A 74 -2.65 1.36 10.78
N THR A 75 -1.74 0.73 11.51
CA THR A 75 -0.60 0.01 10.92
C THR A 75 -1.06 -1.22 10.12
N ASP A 76 -2.01 -1.99 10.64
CA ASP A 76 -2.61 -3.12 9.91
C ASP A 76 -3.31 -2.63 8.63
N CYS A 77 -4.02 -1.51 8.70
CA CYS A 77 -4.67 -0.89 7.53
C CYS A 77 -3.65 -0.47 6.46
N ALA A 78 -2.54 0.14 6.86
CA ALA A 78 -1.45 0.54 5.95
C ALA A 78 -0.91 -0.61 5.10
N ILE A 79 -0.94 -1.84 5.63
CA ILE A 79 -0.36 -3.03 4.99
C ILE A 79 -1.42 -3.85 4.28
N ARG A 80 -2.61 -3.99 4.86
CA ARG A 80 -3.66 -4.88 4.35
C ARG A 80 -4.60 -4.21 3.35
N MET A 81 -4.61 -2.87 3.30
CA MET A 81 -5.49 -2.09 2.43
C MET A 81 -4.68 -1.05 1.63
N PRO A 82 -3.68 -1.47 0.84
CA PRO A 82 -2.82 -0.55 0.09
C PRO A 82 -3.60 0.32 -0.91
N GLU A 83 -4.78 -0.11 -1.34
CA GLU A 83 -5.69 0.68 -2.19
C GLU A 83 -6.28 1.92 -1.49
N LYS A 84 -6.31 1.92 -0.15
CA LYS A 84 -6.74 3.04 0.69
C LYS A 84 -5.57 3.79 1.31
N CYS A 85 -4.34 3.57 0.80
CA CYS A 85 -3.10 4.16 1.33
C CYS A 85 -3.26 5.66 1.63
N THR A 86 -3.68 6.46 0.63
CA THR A 86 -3.76 7.92 0.77
C THR A 86 -4.86 8.40 1.73
N ILE A 87 -5.87 7.57 1.99
CA ILE A 87 -6.93 7.85 2.97
C ILE A 87 -6.34 7.73 4.38
N TYR A 88 -5.63 6.63 4.63
CA TYR A 88 -5.04 6.36 5.94
C TYR A 88 -3.83 7.25 6.24
N THR A 89 -3.01 7.61 5.25
CA THR A 89 -1.91 8.58 5.45
C THR A 89 -2.47 9.96 5.77
N THR A 90 -3.56 10.39 5.11
CA THR A 90 -4.27 11.64 5.45
C THR A 90 -4.77 11.60 6.90
N LEU A 91 -5.41 10.50 7.32
CA LEU A 91 -5.89 10.33 8.70
C LEU A 91 -4.75 10.42 9.72
N VAL A 92 -3.61 9.77 9.44
CA VAL A 92 -2.40 9.86 10.28
C VAL A 92 -1.85 11.29 10.29
N GLY A 93 -1.86 11.99 9.16
CA GLY A 93 -1.49 13.42 9.06
C GLY A 93 -2.32 14.30 9.99
N LEU A 94 -3.65 14.14 9.95
CA LEU A 94 -4.57 14.88 10.83
C LEU A 94 -4.34 14.53 12.30
N LEU A 95 -4.08 13.27 12.63
CA LEU A 95 -3.75 12.85 14.00
C LEU A 95 -2.40 13.40 14.47
N ASN A 96 -1.39 13.46 13.60
CA ASN A 96 -0.09 14.08 13.92
C ASN A 96 -0.24 15.58 14.19
N ALA A 97 -1.04 16.30 13.39
CA ALA A 97 -1.31 17.72 13.59
C ALA A 97 -1.99 17.99 14.96
N LYS A 98 -2.87 17.08 15.40
CA LYS A 98 -3.54 17.14 16.71
C LYS A 98 -2.63 16.68 17.86
N ASN A 99 -1.80 15.67 17.63
CA ASN A 99 -0.96 15.05 18.64
C ASN A 99 0.37 14.57 18.04
N PHE A 100 1.39 15.44 18.14
CA PHE A 100 2.74 15.16 17.62
C PHE A 100 3.36 13.88 18.20
N ASN A 101 3.16 13.61 19.49
CA ASN A 101 3.71 12.42 20.15
C ASN A 101 3.12 11.13 19.56
N PHE A 102 1.81 11.11 19.31
CA PHE A 102 1.16 9.99 18.64
C PHE A 102 1.72 9.78 17.22
N GLY A 103 1.94 10.87 16.46
CA GLY A 103 2.58 10.79 15.15
C GLY A 103 3.96 10.12 15.20
N GLY A 104 4.77 10.46 16.21
CA GLY A 104 6.08 9.85 16.44
C GLY A 104 5.98 8.37 16.79
N GLU A 105 5.12 8.01 17.74
CA GLU A 105 4.85 6.60 18.11
C GLU A 105 4.37 5.77 16.90
N PHE A 106 3.52 6.36 16.05
CA PHE A 106 3.04 5.71 14.84
C PHE A 106 4.17 5.46 13.83
N VAL A 107 5.01 6.47 13.57
CA VAL A 107 6.16 6.33 12.67
C VAL A 107 7.12 5.25 13.19
N GLU A 108 7.43 5.23 14.49
CA GLU A 108 8.27 4.18 15.09
C GLU A 108 7.66 2.78 14.92
N TYR A 109 6.36 2.64 15.13
CA TYR A 109 5.66 1.37 14.98
C TYR A 109 5.62 0.89 13.52
N MET A 110 5.40 1.81 12.57
CA MET A 110 5.48 1.52 11.14
C MET A 110 6.89 1.09 10.71
N VAL A 111 7.93 1.77 11.20
CA VAL A 111 9.33 1.41 10.93
C VAL A 111 9.66 0.03 11.49
N LYS A 112 9.23 -0.28 12.71
CA LYS A 112 9.38 -1.61 13.30
C LYS A 112 8.70 -2.67 12.41
N THR A 113 7.50 -2.37 11.93
CA THR A 113 6.74 -3.29 11.08
C THR A 113 7.39 -3.50 9.71
N PHE A 114 7.92 -2.44 9.09
CA PHE A 114 8.71 -2.52 7.86
C PHE A 114 9.93 -3.43 8.04
N LYS A 115 10.72 -3.21 9.10
CA LYS A 115 11.91 -4.02 9.41
C LYS A 115 11.56 -5.49 9.66
N GLU A 116 10.48 -5.76 10.38
CA GLU A 116 10.03 -7.13 10.66
C GLU A 116 9.54 -7.84 9.39
N SER A 117 8.83 -7.13 8.51
CA SER A 117 8.41 -7.67 7.20
C SER A 117 9.61 -8.06 6.34
N LEU A 118 10.67 -7.25 6.30
CA LEU A 118 11.92 -7.60 5.60
C LEU A 118 12.56 -8.86 6.19
N LYS A 119 12.69 -8.93 7.52
CA LYS A 119 13.31 -10.05 8.23
C LYS A 119 12.54 -11.37 8.08
N THR A 120 11.22 -11.28 7.97
CA THR A 120 10.31 -12.43 7.81
C THR A 120 9.95 -12.73 6.36
N CYS A 121 10.63 -12.09 5.40
CA CYS A 121 10.42 -12.26 3.96
C CYS A 121 8.98 -11.96 3.50
N LYS A 122 8.26 -11.07 4.21
CA LYS A 122 6.94 -10.56 3.81
C LYS A 122 7.13 -9.37 2.87
N TRP A 123 7.57 -9.64 1.66
CA TRP A 123 8.03 -8.62 0.71
C TRP A 123 6.94 -7.62 0.30
N ASP A 124 5.71 -8.06 0.04
CA ASP A 124 4.61 -7.13 -0.26
C ASP A 124 4.25 -6.25 0.94
N ALA A 125 4.20 -6.83 2.14
CA ALA A 125 3.97 -6.04 3.35
C ALA A 125 5.07 -5.00 3.59
N ALA A 126 6.33 -5.33 3.31
CA ALA A 126 7.44 -4.38 3.37
C ALA A 126 7.28 -3.27 2.32
N ARG A 127 6.89 -3.62 1.09
CA ARG A 127 6.65 -2.66 0.00
C ARG A 127 5.50 -1.71 0.30
N TYR A 128 4.38 -2.21 0.83
CA TYR A 128 3.25 -1.38 1.24
C TYR A 128 3.59 -0.50 2.44
N ALA A 129 4.35 -0.99 3.41
CA ALA A 129 4.85 -0.16 4.51
C ALA A 129 5.77 0.96 4.00
N LEU A 130 6.68 0.68 3.06
CA LEU A 130 7.54 1.69 2.45
C LEU A 130 6.73 2.75 1.68
N ARG A 131 5.72 2.32 0.89
CA ARG A 131 4.79 3.21 0.19
C ARG A 131 4.04 4.12 1.17
N PHE A 132 3.58 3.57 2.29
CA PHE A 132 2.89 4.34 3.31
C PHE A 132 3.81 5.38 3.96
N LEU A 133 5.03 4.98 4.33
CA LEU A 133 6.06 5.91 4.85
C LEU A 133 6.40 7.00 3.83
N ALA A 134 6.44 6.65 2.55
CA ALA A 134 6.69 7.61 1.48
C ALA A 134 5.56 8.64 1.35
N ASP A 135 4.31 8.18 1.32
CA ASP A 135 3.15 9.08 1.17
C ASP A 135 2.89 9.94 2.42
N LEU A 136 3.32 9.50 3.61
CA LEU A 136 3.33 10.32 4.83
C LEU A 136 4.22 11.57 4.74
N VAL A 137 5.15 11.64 3.79
CA VAL A 137 5.87 12.89 3.49
C VAL A 137 4.92 13.93 2.91
N ASN A 138 4.02 13.53 2.00
CA ASN A 138 2.99 14.41 1.45
C ASN A 138 1.98 14.88 2.52
N CYS A 139 1.80 14.10 3.59
CA CYS A 139 0.94 14.46 4.72
C CYS A 139 1.67 15.23 5.83
N HIS A 140 2.90 15.69 5.60
CA HIS A 140 3.71 16.42 6.58
C HIS A 140 3.94 15.67 7.90
N VAL A 141 3.95 14.33 7.86
CA VAL A 141 4.27 13.51 9.04
C VAL A 141 5.73 13.12 9.05
N ILE A 142 6.32 12.80 7.89
CA ILE A 142 7.73 12.41 7.76
C ILE A 142 8.48 13.47 6.94
N SER A 143 9.71 13.78 7.32
CA SER A 143 10.55 14.67 6.52
C SER A 143 11.00 14.00 5.20
N ALA A 144 11.03 14.75 4.11
CA ALA A 144 11.59 14.27 2.83
C ALA A 144 13.05 13.81 2.94
N THR A 145 13.86 14.45 3.81
CA THR A 145 15.27 14.11 4.00
C THR A 145 15.46 12.70 4.56
N SER A 146 14.73 12.35 5.63
CA SER A 146 14.86 11.02 6.25
C SER A 146 14.25 9.91 5.39
N LEU A 147 13.25 10.20 4.55
CA LEU A 147 12.81 9.24 3.52
C LEU A 147 13.91 8.99 2.48
N LEU A 148 14.54 10.04 1.95
CA LEU A 148 15.63 9.89 0.97
C LEU A 148 16.80 9.09 1.54
N GLN A 149 17.18 9.31 2.80
CA GLN A 149 18.20 8.49 3.48
C GLN A 149 17.83 7.00 3.53
N LEU A 150 16.56 6.66 3.75
CA LEU A 150 16.09 5.27 3.67
C LEU A 150 16.20 4.72 2.24
N LEU A 151 15.81 5.49 1.22
CA LEU A 151 15.92 5.07 -0.19
C LEU A 151 17.39 4.89 -0.62
N ASP A 152 18.28 5.76 -0.16
CA ASP A 152 19.74 5.67 -0.37
C ASP A 152 20.30 4.39 0.27
N ASN A 153 19.94 4.10 1.53
CA ASN A 153 20.34 2.83 2.17
C ASN A 153 19.81 1.60 1.42
N MET A 154 18.62 1.67 0.82
CA MET A 154 18.05 0.58 0.03
C MET A 154 18.77 0.37 -1.30
N ILE A 155 19.15 1.43 -2.02
CA ILE A 155 19.93 1.29 -3.26
C ILE A 155 21.37 0.84 -2.98
N ASP A 156 21.95 1.23 -1.84
CA ASP A 156 23.23 0.72 -1.37
C ASP A 156 23.15 -0.79 -1.10
N THR A 157 22.09 -1.26 -0.41
CA THR A 157 21.83 -2.69 -0.25
C THR A 157 21.65 -3.41 -1.59
N ALA A 158 21.00 -2.78 -2.57
CA ALA A 158 20.88 -3.36 -3.92
C ALA A 158 22.23 -3.46 -4.64
N ASN A 159 23.23 -2.66 -4.25
CA ASN A 159 24.58 -2.70 -4.80
C ASN A 159 25.54 -3.62 -4.03
N GLU A 160 25.07 -4.34 -3.00
CA GLU A 160 25.86 -5.37 -2.32
C GLU A 160 26.38 -6.43 -3.32
N ASP A 161 27.65 -6.78 -3.19
CA ASP A 161 28.28 -7.86 -3.93
C ASP A 161 27.92 -9.23 -3.34
N ASN A 162 28.06 -10.29 -4.14
CA ASN A 162 27.88 -11.69 -3.70
C ASN A 162 26.49 -12.03 -3.12
N VAL A 163 25.45 -11.28 -3.46
CA VAL A 163 24.06 -11.59 -3.10
C VAL A 163 23.21 -11.91 -4.35
N PRO A 164 22.09 -12.64 -4.21
CA PRO A 164 21.23 -13.00 -5.33
C PRO A 164 20.70 -11.78 -6.08
N GLN A 165 20.66 -11.84 -7.43
CA GLN A 165 20.11 -10.75 -8.26
C GLN A 165 18.68 -10.38 -7.85
N VAL A 166 17.86 -11.37 -7.49
CA VAL A 166 16.46 -11.17 -7.06
C VAL A 166 16.31 -10.37 -5.76
N ARG A 167 17.31 -10.42 -4.85
CA ARG A 167 17.37 -9.53 -3.68
C ARG A 167 17.53 -8.08 -4.14
N ARG A 168 18.54 -7.86 -4.98
CA ARG A 168 18.94 -6.54 -5.47
C ARG A 168 17.79 -5.91 -6.25
N ASP A 169 17.17 -6.70 -7.12
CA ASP A 169 16.03 -6.31 -7.93
C ASP A 169 14.82 -5.91 -7.08
N TRP A 170 14.54 -6.62 -5.98
CA TRP A 170 13.43 -6.29 -5.10
C TRP A 170 13.58 -4.92 -4.46
N TYR A 171 14.78 -4.56 -3.97
CA TYR A 171 15.03 -3.23 -3.39
C TYR A 171 14.82 -2.11 -4.41
N VAL A 172 15.32 -2.28 -5.64
CA VAL A 172 15.12 -1.29 -6.71
C VAL A 172 13.66 -1.20 -7.13
N PHE A 173 12.96 -2.33 -7.22
CA PHE A 173 11.52 -2.35 -7.49
C PHE A 173 10.74 -1.63 -6.39
N ALA A 174 11.05 -1.90 -5.12
CA ALA A 174 10.41 -1.25 -3.98
C ALA A 174 10.61 0.28 -4.03
N ILE A 175 11.83 0.76 -4.31
CA ILE A 175 12.10 2.20 -4.48
C ILE A 175 11.27 2.77 -5.64
N LEU A 176 11.37 2.21 -6.84
CA LEU A 176 10.67 2.72 -8.02
C LEU A 176 9.14 2.74 -7.83
N SER A 177 8.59 1.71 -7.21
CA SER A 177 7.16 1.58 -6.90
C SER A 177 6.67 2.47 -5.74
N THR A 178 7.48 3.39 -5.23
CA THR A 178 7.06 4.40 -4.23
C THR A 178 7.05 5.82 -4.83
N LEU A 179 7.82 6.04 -5.89
CA LEU A 179 7.92 7.34 -6.55
C LEU A 179 6.61 7.90 -7.13
N PRO A 180 5.62 7.09 -7.57
CA PRO A 180 4.33 7.64 -7.98
C PRO A 180 3.59 8.36 -6.84
N TRP A 181 3.85 7.98 -5.59
CA TRP A 181 3.24 8.57 -4.41
C TRP A 181 3.98 9.84 -3.98
N VAL A 182 5.31 9.81 -3.92
CA VAL A 182 6.13 10.86 -3.27
C VAL A 182 7.07 11.62 -4.21
N GLY A 183 7.24 11.18 -5.45
CA GLY A 183 8.30 11.66 -6.35
C GLY A 183 8.25 13.17 -6.60
N ARG A 184 7.04 13.73 -6.73
CA ARG A 184 6.83 15.18 -6.87
C ARG A 184 7.34 15.96 -5.67
N GLU A 185 6.99 15.52 -4.47
CA GLU A 185 7.36 16.16 -3.21
C GLU A 185 8.89 16.12 -2.98
N LEU A 186 9.51 14.97 -3.30
CA LEU A 186 10.97 14.83 -3.27
C LEU A 186 11.65 15.71 -4.33
N TYR A 187 11.08 15.82 -5.53
CA TYR A 187 11.61 16.68 -6.57
C TYR A 187 11.54 18.16 -6.15
N GLU A 188 10.39 18.62 -5.68
CA GLU A 188 10.18 20.02 -5.28
C GLU A 188 11.06 20.43 -4.09
N LYS A 189 11.25 19.54 -3.09
CA LYS A 189 12.01 19.86 -1.86
C LYS A 189 13.49 19.45 -1.91
N LYS A 190 13.85 18.43 -2.69
CA LYS A 190 15.14 17.72 -2.63
C LYS A 190 15.63 17.23 -4.01
N GLU A 191 15.35 17.98 -5.07
CA GLU A 191 15.69 17.66 -6.48
C GLU A 191 17.05 16.96 -6.64
N LYS A 192 18.15 17.58 -6.17
CA LYS A 192 19.51 17.05 -6.36
C LYS A 192 19.70 15.65 -5.75
N ALA A 193 19.10 15.39 -4.59
CA ALA A 193 19.20 14.10 -3.92
C ALA A 193 18.36 13.05 -4.66
N LEU A 194 17.16 13.41 -5.10
CA LEU A 194 16.34 12.53 -5.94
C LEU A 194 17.05 12.19 -7.27
N GLU A 195 17.64 13.18 -7.93
CA GLU A 195 18.41 12.96 -9.16
C GLU A 195 19.60 12.04 -8.95
N HIS A 196 20.31 12.17 -7.82
CA HIS A 196 21.39 11.27 -7.46
C HIS A 196 20.90 9.81 -7.33
N LEU A 197 19.81 9.59 -6.59
CA LEU A 197 19.18 8.28 -6.44
C LEU A 197 18.78 7.68 -7.80
N LEU A 198 18.16 8.48 -8.68
CA LEU A 198 17.75 8.02 -10.02
C LEU A 198 18.95 7.62 -10.88
N VAL A 199 20.07 8.34 -10.80
CA VAL A 199 21.31 7.96 -11.50
C VAL A 199 21.87 6.65 -10.96
N GLN A 200 21.87 6.44 -9.65
CA GLN A 200 22.31 5.17 -9.06
C GLN A 200 21.44 3.99 -9.54
N ILE A 201 20.12 4.18 -9.61
CA ILE A 201 19.18 3.19 -10.15
C ILE A 201 19.47 2.91 -11.63
N GLU A 202 19.68 3.93 -12.46
CA GLU A 202 20.01 3.74 -13.87
C GLU A 202 21.30 2.95 -14.07
N VAL A 203 22.35 3.27 -13.30
CA VAL A 203 23.62 2.53 -13.31
C VAL A 203 23.41 1.07 -12.89
N PHE A 204 22.58 0.82 -11.87
CA PHE A 204 22.23 -0.52 -11.44
C PHE A 204 21.53 -1.30 -12.57
N LEU A 205 20.46 -0.73 -13.14
CA LEU A 205 19.66 -1.37 -14.18
C LEU A 205 20.48 -1.75 -15.42
N ASN A 206 21.41 -0.88 -15.83
CA ASN A 206 22.30 -1.12 -16.97
C ASN A 206 23.28 -2.29 -16.75
N LYS A 207 23.56 -2.67 -15.50
CA LYS A 207 24.45 -3.79 -15.16
C LYS A 207 23.72 -5.12 -14.96
N ARG A 208 22.37 -5.12 -14.90
CA ARG A 208 21.58 -6.32 -14.60
C ARG A 208 21.67 -7.37 -15.71
N THR A 209 21.69 -8.63 -15.31
CA THR A 209 21.54 -9.74 -16.26
C THR A 209 20.05 -10.02 -16.52
N LYS A 210 19.67 -10.22 -17.79
CA LYS A 210 18.28 -10.46 -18.20
C LYS A 210 18.07 -11.88 -18.76
N LYS A 211 18.85 -12.85 -18.27
CA LYS A 211 18.83 -14.24 -18.78
C LYS A 211 17.46 -14.92 -18.64
N HIS A 212 16.67 -14.53 -17.64
CA HIS A 212 15.33 -15.06 -17.39
C HIS A 212 14.29 -14.57 -18.40
N HIS A 213 14.51 -13.43 -19.06
CA HIS A 213 13.51 -12.74 -19.89
C HIS A 213 12.91 -13.64 -20.99
N ASN A 214 13.76 -14.30 -21.78
CA ASN A 214 13.33 -15.20 -22.86
C ASN A 214 12.52 -16.40 -22.36
N ALA A 215 12.75 -16.86 -21.14
CA ALA A 215 12.04 -18.01 -20.57
C ALA A 215 10.67 -17.63 -19.99
N LEU A 216 10.47 -16.35 -19.65
CA LEU A 216 9.26 -15.86 -18.97
C LEU A 216 8.29 -15.14 -19.91
N ARG A 217 8.72 -14.73 -21.11
CA ARG A 217 7.85 -14.05 -22.07
C ARG A 217 6.75 -14.98 -22.59
N VAL A 218 5.53 -14.46 -22.66
CA VAL A 218 4.38 -15.18 -23.24
C VAL A 218 4.51 -15.29 -24.77
N TRP A 219 4.97 -14.22 -25.42
CA TRP A 219 5.19 -14.19 -26.87
C TRP A 219 6.63 -13.94 -27.23
N ALA A 220 7.05 -14.57 -28.32
CA ALA A 220 8.41 -14.52 -28.81
C ALA A 220 8.73 -13.30 -29.69
N VAL A 221 7.68 -12.63 -30.16
CA VAL A 221 7.74 -11.53 -31.12
C VAL A 221 7.37 -10.24 -30.40
N ASP A 222 8.10 -9.16 -30.66
CA ASP A 222 7.91 -7.88 -29.99
C ASP A 222 6.78 -7.02 -30.60
N THR A 223 6.19 -7.48 -31.69
CA THR A 223 5.10 -6.82 -32.41
C THR A 223 3.79 -7.61 -32.23
N PRO A 224 2.65 -6.97 -31.91
CA PRO A 224 2.46 -5.52 -31.75
C PRO A 224 2.96 -4.96 -30.41
N HIS A 225 3.14 -5.81 -29.39
CA HIS A 225 3.54 -5.37 -28.06
C HIS A 225 4.72 -6.19 -27.50
N PRO A 226 5.83 -5.55 -27.14
CA PRO A 226 6.94 -6.23 -26.49
C PRO A 226 6.52 -6.71 -25.11
N GLN A 227 7.00 -7.90 -24.74
CA GLN A 227 6.84 -8.43 -23.39
C GLN A 227 8.07 -8.00 -22.57
N GLU A 228 7.98 -6.84 -21.94
CA GLU A 228 9.13 -6.20 -21.28
C GLU A 228 9.47 -6.84 -19.93
N GLU A 229 10.75 -6.82 -19.57
CA GLU A 229 11.19 -7.16 -18.22
C GLU A 229 10.65 -6.11 -17.23
N TYR A 230 10.16 -6.57 -16.06
CA TYR A 230 9.35 -5.72 -15.19
C TYR A 230 10.06 -4.47 -14.67
N LEU A 231 11.35 -4.53 -14.36
CA LEU A 231 12.11 -3.38 -13.88
C LEU A 231 12.44 -2.41 -15.01
N ASP A 232 12.71 -2.91 -16.22
CA ASP A 232 12.89 -2.06 -17.40
C ASP A 232 11.60 -1.31 -17.75
N CYS A 233 10.45 -2.01 -17.68
CA CYS A 233 9.13 -1.43 -17.94
C CYS A 233 8.80 -0.36 -16.89
N LEU A 234 8.98 -0.68 -15.60
CA LEU A 234 8.75 0.28 -14.51
C LEU A 234 9.71 1.47 -14.58
N TRP A 235 10.97 1.25 -14.96
CA TRP A 235 11.92 2.34 -15.15
C TRP A 235 11.47 3.28 -16.27
N SER A 236 11.00 2.76 -17.39
CA SER A 236 10.46 3.56 -18.48
C SER A 236 9.23 4.37 -18.04
N GLN A 237 8.38 3.78 -17.19
CA GLN A 237 7.23 4.48 -16.59
C GLN A 237 7.63 5.60 -15.63
N ILE A 238 8.64 5.38 -14.79
CA ILE A 238 9.18 6.41 -13.88
C ILE A 238 9.87 7.53 -14.67
N ARG A 239 10.62 7.21 -15.73
CA ARG A 239 11.20 8.22 -16.61
C ARG A 239 10.14 9.07 -17.28
N LYS A 240 9.05 8.47 -17.76
CA LYS A 240 7.91 9.22 -18.30
C LYS A 240 7.26 10.09 -17.23
N LEU A 241 6.98 9.56 -16.04
CA LEU A 241 6.43 10.33 -14.92
C LEU A 241 7.31 11.55 -14.60
N ARG A 242 8.64 11.38 -14.56
CA ARG A 242 9.60 12.47 -14.39
C ARG A 242 9.51 13.50 -15.52
N GLN A 243 9.45 13.06 -16.78
CA GLN A 243 9.28 13.96 -17.94
C GLN A 243 7.97 14.75 -17.88
N ASP A 244 6.93 14.15 -17.31
CA ASP A 244 5.64 14.78 -17.07
C ASP A 244 5.62 15.62 -15.75
N ASN A 245 6.79 16.05 -15.26
CA ASN A 245 6.96 16.82 -14.02
C ASN A 245 6.36 16.15 -12.78
N TRP A 246 6.50 14.83 -12.69
CA TRP A 246 5.96 14.02 -11.60
C TRP A 246 4.44 14.12 -11.43
N ALA A 247 3.72 14.48 -12.50
CA ALA A 247 2.27 14.57 -12.50
C ALA A 247 1.63 13.28 -13.03
N GLU A 248 0.68 12.74 -12.27
CA GLU A 248 -0.16 11.60 -12.64
C GLU A 248 -1.64 11.89 -12.30
N LYS A 249 -2.58 11.14 -12.88
CA LYS A 249 -4.04 11.41 -12.75
C LYS A 249 -4.85 10.29 -12.08
N HIS A 250 -4.17 9.30 -11.50
CA HIS A 250 -4.78 8.09 -10.96
C HIS A 250 -4.95 8.14 -9.44
N ILE A 251 -3.91 8.52 -8.71
CA ILE A 251 -3.87 8.46 -7.24
C ILE A 251 -4.77 9.58 -6.66
N PRO A 252 -5.76 9.24 -5.81
CA PRO A 252 -6.54 10.25 -5.10
C PRO A 252 -5.69 10.74 -3.93
N ARG A 253 -5.67 12.07 -3.70
CA ARG A 253 -4.80 12.67 -2.67
C ARG A 253 -5.64 13.51 -1.70
N PRO A 254 -6.40 12.89 -0.77
CA PRO A 254 -7.32 13.60 0.11
C PRO A 254 -6.63 14.66 0.97
N TYR A 255 -5.39 14.43 1.37
CA TYR A 255 -4.56 15.36 2.13
C TYR A 255 -4.41 16.74 1.47
N LEU A 256 -4.57 16.87 0.13
CA LEU A 256 -4.55 18.17 -0.54
C LEU A 256 -5.69 19.11 -0.09
N ALA A 257 -6.81 18.55 0.38
CA ALA A 257 -7.93 19.34 0.92
C ALA A 257 -7.65 19.86 2.34
N PHE A 258 -6.57 19.41 2.97
CA PHE A 258 -6.20 19.74 4.35
C PHE A 258 -4.88 20.50 4.45
N ASP A 259 -4.44 21.13 3.35
CA ASP A 259 -3.15 21.81 3.26
C ASP A 259 -2.93 22.83 4.40
N SER A 260 -3.97 23.61 4.75
CA SER A 260 -3.90 24.59 5.84
C SER A 260 -3.66 23.97 7.22
N ILE A 261 -4.05 22.71 7.43
CA ILE A 261 -3.83 22.00 8.69
C ILE A 261 -2.47 21.29 8.68
N LEU A 262 -2.18 20.59 7.58
CA LEU A 262 -1.00 19.73 7.49
C LEU A 262 0.30 20.53 7.38
N CYS A 263 0.28 21.70 6.72
CA CYS A 263 1.46 22.56 6.61
C CYS A 263 1.94 23.12 7.96
N GLU A 264 1.05 23.26 8.95
CA GLU A 264 1.38 23.72 10.30
C GLU A 264 1.90 22.58 11.21
N ALA A 265 1.73 21.33 10.79
CA ALA A 265 2.15 20.16 11.56
C ALA A 265 3.68 20.01 11.57
N LEU A 266 4.21 19.63 12.73
CA LEU A 266 5.62 19.27 12.87
C LEU A 266 5.88 17.88 12.26
N GLN A 267 7.01 17.76 11.56
CA GLN A 267 7.46 16.53 10.94
C GLN A 267 8.35 15.70 11.87
N HIS A 268 8.33 14.39 11.67
CA HIS A 268 9.22 13.41 12.29
C HIS A 268 10.34 13.02 11.34
N ASN A 269 11.48 12.63 11.90
CA ASN A 269 12.54 11.98 11.14
C ASN A 269 12.46 10.48 11.32
N LEU A 270 12.58 9.74 10.22
CA LEU A 270 12.83 8.30 10.31
C LEU A 270 14.18 8.05 11.01
N PRO A 271 14.28 7.02 11.86
CA PRO A 271 15.57 6.57 12.33
C PRO A 271 16.39 6.04 11.15
N SER A 272 17.71 5.91 11.31
CA SER A 272 18.54 5.25 10.29
C SER A 272 18.12 3.78 10.16
N ILE A 273 17.53 3.44 9.01
CA ILE A 273 17.06 2.08 8.71
C ILE A 273 18.03 1.46 7.71
N LEU A 274 18.70 0.39 8.15
CA LEU A 274 19.52 -0.46 7.30
C LEU A 274 18.71 -1.72 6.97
N PRO A 275 18.52 -2.06 5.69
CA PRO A 275 17.93 -3.32 5.31
C PRO A 275 18.72 -4.52 5.90
N PRO A 276 18.05 -5.63 6.25
CA PRO A 276 18.73 -6.78 6.83
C PRO A 276 19.70 -7.40 5.82
N PRO A 277 20.89 -7.89 6.26
CA PRO A 277 21.83 -8.59 5.39
C PRO A 277 21.18 -9.84 4.78
N HIS A 278 21.71 -10.30 3.65
CA HIS A 278 21.22 -11.53 3.03
C HIS A 278 21.49 -12.74 3.94
N HIS A 279 20.49 -13.62 4.01
CA HIS A 279 20.64 -14.98 4.52
C HIS A 279 20.13 -15.99 3.48
N ASP A 280 20.76 -17.16 3.36
CA ASP A 280 20.42 -18.18 2.35
C ASP A 280 18.98 -18.70 2.47
N SER A 281 18.38 -18.60 3.66
CA SER A 281 16.98 -18.96 3.89
C SER A 281 15.98 -17.93 3.35
N TYR A 282 16.43 -16.75 2.93
CA TYR A 282 15.55 -15.70 2.43
C TYR A 282 15.13 -15.99 1.00
N GLN A 283 13.81 -16.07 0.78
CA GLN A 283 13.22 -16.30 -0.53
C GLN A 283 12.68 -14.98 -1.07
N TYR A 284 13.38 -14.36 -2.02
CA TYR A 284 12.96 -13.10 -2.65
C TYR A 284 11.96 -13.35 -3.78
N PRO A 285 11.13 -12.35 -4.14
CA PRO A 285 10.22 -12.46 -5.28
C PRO A 285 10.98 -12.74 -6.58
N MET A 286 10.41 -13.62 -7.40
CA MET A 286 10.97 -13.94 -8.71
C MET A 286 10.78 -12.78 -9.69
N PRO A 287 11.68 -12.59 -10.66
CA PRO A 287 11.46 -11.62 -11.72
C PRO A 287 10.27 -12.05 -12.58
N TRP A 288 9.61 -11.09 -13.21
CA TRP A 288 8.52 -11.35 -14.15
C TRP A 288 8.65 -10.53 -15.43
N VAL A 289 7.81 -10.88 -16.40
CA VAL A 289 7.68 -10.18 -17.66
C VAL A 289 6.28 -9.59 -17.72
N VAL A 290 6.19 -8.30 -18.07
CA VAL A 290 4.92 -7.57 -18.10
C VAL A 290 4.10 -8.05 -19.28
N PHE A 291 2.93 -8.61 -18.98
CA PHE A 291 2.03 -9.13 -20.00
C PHE A 291 1.31 -8.00 -20.73
N ARG A 292 1.54 -7.86 -22.04
CA ARG A 292 0.98 -6.77 -22.87
C ARG A 292 0.29 -7.30 -24.12
N LEU A 293 -0.96 -6.92 -24.33
CA LEU A 293 -1.77 -7.24 -25.53
C LEU A 293 -2.62 -6.07 -25.99
N PHE A 294 -3.02 -5.20 -25.05
CA PHE A 294 -3.93 -4.10 -25.35
C PHE A 294 -3.21 -2.75 -25.31
N ASP A 295 -3.51 -1.94 -26.31
CA ASP A 295 -3.26 -0.51 -26.34
C ASP A 295 -4.55 0.30 -26.55
N TYR A 296 -4.42 1.60 -26.83
CA TYR A 296 -5.55 2.51 -26.99
C TYR A 296 -6.36 2.24 -28.27
N THR A 297 -5.77 1.58 -29.28
CA THR A 297 -6.43 1.27 -30.56
C THR A 297 -7.42 0.12 -30.42
N ASP A 298 -7.22 -0.77 -29.45
CA ASP A 298 -8.14 -1.87 -29.13
C ASP A 298 -9.42 -1.40 -28.40
N CYS A 299 -9.41 -0.17 -27.88
CA CYS A 299 -10.52 0.43 -27.13
C CYS A 299 -10.96 1.78 -27.75
N PRO A 300 -11.40 1.81 -29.02
CA PRO A 300 -11.73 3.06 -29.71
C PRO A 300 -12.96 3.74 -29.12
N GLU A 301 -13.87 2.96 -28.55
CA GLU A 301 -15.09 3.43 -27.89
C GLU A 301 -14.92 3.37 -26.37
N GLY A 302 -14.59 4.50 -25.73
CA GLY A 302 -14.47 4.59 -24.28
C GLY A 302 -13.36 5.51 -23.78
N PRO A 303 -13.07 5.50 -22.46
CA PRO A 303 -11.90 6.17 -21.90
C PRO A 303 -10.61 5.64 -22.54
N ILE A 304 -9.64 6.51 -22.80
CA ILE A 304 -8.36 6.10 -23.42
C ILE A 304 -7.58 5.19 -22.45
N LEU A 305 -7.16 4.01 -22.92
CA LEU A 305 -6.30 3.12 -22.15
C LEU A 305 -4.93 3.78 -21.93
N PRO A 306 -4.43 3.89 -20.68
CA PRO A 306 -3.08 4.39 -20.44
C PRO A 306 -2.03 3.56 -21.18
N GLY A 307 -1.10 4.26 -21.84
CA GLY A 307 -0.02 3.64 -22.61
C GLY A 307 0.89 2.75 -21.74
N ALA A 308 1.58 1.80 -22.37
CA ALA A 308 2.39 0.80 -21.66
C ALA A 308 3.43 1.40 -20.70
N HIS A 309 4.00 2.56 -21.07
CA HIS A 309 4.98 3.30 -20.27
C HIS A 309 4.40 4.50 -19.49
N SER A 310 3.08 4.60 -19.34
CA SER A 310 2.49 5.55 -18.38
C SER A 310 2.45 4.92 -16.99
N ILE A 311 2.70 5.71 -15.95
CA ILE A 311 2.67 5.21 -14.58
C ILE A 311 1.26 4.80 -14.14
N GLU A 312 0.23 5.44 -14.69
CA GLU A 312 -1.16 5.05 -14.45
C GLU A 312 -1.42 3.60 -14.86
N ARG A 313 -0.79 3.13 -15.95
CA ARG A 313 -0.92 1.73 -16.38
C ARG A 313 -0.40 0.77 -15.30
N PHE A 314 0.76 1.08 -14.71
CA PHE A 314 1.31 0.29 -13.60
C PHE A 314 0.41 0.30 -12.37
N LEU A 315 -0.07 1.49 -11.96
CA LEU A 315 -0.92 1.63 -10.77
C LEU A 315 -2.24 0.86 -10.90
N ILE A 316 -2.84 0.91 -12.09
CA ILE A 316 -4.06 0.17 -12.39
C ILE A 316 -3.81 -1.34 -12.28
N GLU A 317 -2.78 -1.84 -12.96
CA GLU A 317 -2.49 -3.27 -13.01
C GLU A 317 -2.10 -3.82 -11.64
N GLU A 318 -1.29 -3.07 -10.89
CA GLU A 318 -0.93 -3.43 -9.53
C GLU A 318 -2.15 -3.57 -8.62
N HIS A 319 -3.09 -2.62 -8.69
CA HIS A 319 -4.30 -2.68 -7.87
C HIS A 319 -5.22 -3.84 -8.31
N LEU A 320 -5.37 -4.08 -9.62
CA LEU A 320 -6.13 -5.24 -10.11
C LEU A 320 -5.50 -6.57 -9.66
N HIS A 321 -4.17 -6.69 -9.72
CA HIS A 321 -3.45 -7.86 -9.20
C HIS A 321 -3.69 -8.05 -7.70
N SER A 322 -3.60 -6.99 -6.92
CA SER A 322 -3.87 -7.04 -5.48
C SER A 322 -5.30 -7.48 -5.15
N ILE A 323 -6.30 -7.06 -5.94
CA ILE A 323 -7.69 -7.51 -5.78
C ILE A 323 -7.78 -9.02 -6.03
N ILE A 324 -7.19 -9.49 -7.13
CA ILE A 324 -7.22 -10.92 -7.48
C ILE A 324 -6.53 -11.73 -6.38
N GLU A 325 -5.32 -11.37 -5.96
CA GLU A 325 -4.59 -12.07 -4.90
C GLU A 325 -5.35 -12.10 -3.58
N MET A 326 -6.07 -11.03 -3.22
CA MET A 326 -6.82 -10.97 -1.98
C MET A 326 -8.11 -11.79 -2.02
N TYR A 327 -8.79 -11.85 -3.17
CA TYR A 327 -10.13 -12.41 -3.27
C TYR A 327 -10.24 -13.67 -4.13
N HIS A 328 -9.13 -14.22 -4.65
CA HIS A 328 -9.13 -15.36 -5.59
C HIS A 328 -9.89 -16.60 -5.08
N MET A 329 -9.98 -16.80 -3.76
CA MET A 329 -10.74 -17.91 -3.16
C MET A 329 -12.26 -17.68 -3.17
N GLU A 330 -12.71 -16.43 -3.24
CA GLU A 330 -14.12 -16.03 -3.19
C GLU A 330 -14.52 -15.36 -4.52
N ARG A 331 -14.70 -16.16 -5.57
CA ARG A 331 -14.91 -15.69 -6.95
C ARG A 331 -15.98 -14.59 -7.12
N LYS A 332 -17.06 -14.63 -6.33
CA LYS A 332 -18.14 -13.63 -6.40
C LYS A 332 -17.68 -12.29 -5.85
N ASP A 333 -16.95 -12.31 -4.73
CA ASP A 333 -16.41 -11.11 -4.10
C ASP A 333 -15.28 -10.55 -4.96
N CYS A 334 -14.38 -11.40 -5.47
CA CYS A 334 -13.33 -11.00 -6.41
C CYS A 334 -13.93 -10.26 -7.63
N ALA A 335 -14.94 -10.84 -8.28
CA ALA A 335 -15.61 -10.21 -9.41
C ALA A 335 -16.28 -8.89 -9.00
N ALA A 336 -16.92 -8.83 -7.82
CA ALA A 336 -17.55 -7.61 -7.32
C ALA A 336 -16.51 -6.50 -7.07
N HIS A 337 -15.35 -6.81 -6.50
CA HIS A 337 -14.27 -5.84 -6.28
C HIS A 337 -13.68 -5.34 -7.60
N LEU A 338 -13.43 -6.25 -8.56
CA LEU A 338 -12.95 -5.89 -9.89
C LEU A 338 -13.95 -4.98 -10.64
N LEU A 339 -15.25 -5.32 -10.64
CA LEU A 339 -16.29 -4.51 -11.29
C LEU A 339 -16.52 -3.14 -10.62
N ASN A 340 -16.22 -3.04 -9.33
CA ASN A 340 -16.34 -1.80 -8.55
C ASN A 340 -15.02 -1.05 -8.41
N PHE A 341 -14.03 -1.34 -9.26
CA PHE A 341 -12.76 -0.63 -9.28
C PHE A 341 -12.98 0.91 -9.26
N PRO A 342 -12.36 1.65 -8.31
CA PRO A 342 -12.69 3.05 -8.04
C PRO A 342 -12.40 4.04 -9.19
N TYR A 343 -11.87 3.56 -10.32
CA TYR A 343 -11.59 4.33 -11.53
C TYR A 343 -12.20 3.74 -12.80
N LYS A 344 -13.23 2.90 -12.70
CA LYS A 344 -13.88 2.25 -13.86
C LYS A 344 -14.39 3.21 -14.94
N LEU A 345 -14.60 4.49 -14.62
CA LEU A 345 -15.02 5.52 -15.58
C LEU A 345 -13.83 6.16 -16.33
N LYS A 346 -12.60 5.94 -15.85
CA LYS A 346 -11.37 6.49 -16.43
C LYS A 346 -10.58 5.44 -17.25
N ILE A 347 -11.03 4.19 -17.27
CA ILE A 347 -10.32 3.05 -17.86
C ILE A 347 -11.34 2.20 -18.63
N PRO A 348 -11.00 1.65 -19.81
CA PRO A 348 -11.84 0.68 -20.51
C PRO A 348 -12.20 -0.51 -19.61
N SER A 349 -13.43 -0.53 -19.09
CA SER A 349 -13.87 -1.54 -18.14
C SER A 349 -14.08 -2.92 -18.77
N SER A 350 -14.37 -3.00 -20.08
CA SER A 350 -14.53 -4.28 -20.80
C SER A 350 -13.23 -4.91 -21.28
N THR A 351 -12.09 -4.22 -21.22
CA THR A 351 -10.81 -4.71 -21.75
C THR A 351 -9.75 -4.85 -20.65
N ALA A 352 -9.82 -4.05 -19.59
CA ALA A 352 -8.96 -4.22 -18.40
C ALA A 352 -9.40 -5.40 -17.51
N LEU A 353 -10.68 -5.80 -17.56
CA LEU A 353 -11.26 -6.81 -16.66
C LEU A 353 -11.20 -8.25 -17.18
N TRP A 354 -10.84 -8.47 -18.45
CA TRP A 354 -10.79 -9.81 -19.03
C TRP A 354 -9.37 -10.22 -19.38
N ARG A 355 -8.61 -10.51 -18.32
CA ARG A 355 -7.46 -11.43 -18.31
C ARG A 355 -7.52 -12.23 -17.03
#